data_AF-A0A954XUH2-F1
#
_entry.id   AF-A0A954XUH2-F1
#
_cell.length_a   1.000
_cell.length_b   1.000
_cell.length_c   1.000
_cell.angle_alpha   90.00
_cell.angle_beta   90.00
_cell.angle_gamma   90.00
#
_symmetry.space_group_name_H-M   'P 1'
#
loop_
_entity.id
_entity.type
_entity.pdbx_description
1 polymer ?
#
loop_
_entity_poly.entity_id
_entity_poly.type
_entity_poly.pdbx_seq_one_letter_code
_entity_poly.pdbx_strand_id
1 'polypeptide(L)'
;VVLVSAESAPGIEKLLAASRWGDEKNPATVVVVDNDDAGEFCRKRITGIERHRDELIKDEFVVTISETHEADDNQQCVTTEDLVPAPLYGKAVCAYAERWFPDEYEAKKAELTAAIGNNEYGQNGLVADTKEVMGQYIHPGRNGYDKMGVLHEVIRLAASSNAESELDESVELLRNRIMSFCRALREKIEASEQAERRTTGKQAIVRVVRDFFVKHKESAGVYDLELVLKRLEREVELLGDDGEPLNNYLRHCLDDVRSLRAANQQRIVDDEWEQWRSRLERVRKNPLNPVGSTNSEGVVEGSSVEGTRNEKESESNLTSEAKEAVDADRAKGGATRPK
;
A
#
# COMPACT_ATOMS: atom_id res chain seq x y z
N VAL A 1 12.21 9.27 -1.22
CA VAL A 1 11.43 8.16 -1.82
C VAL A 1 12.39 7.11 -2.32
N VAL A 2 12.22 5.86 -1.91
CA VAL A 2 12.97 4.71 -2.43
C VAL A 2 11.97 3.83 -3.18
N LEU A 3 12.28 3.49 -4.43
CA LEU A 3 11.47 2.58 -5.23
C LEU A 3 12.05 1.16 -5.10
N VAL A 4 11.19 0.20 -4.80
CA VAL A 4 11.57 -1.20 -4.64
C VAL A 4 10.69 -2.04 -5.57
N SER A 5 11.32 -2.81 -6.46
CA SER A 5 10.59 -3.79 -7.27
C SER A 5 10.31 -5.03 -6.43
N ALA A 6 9.05 -5.50 -6.48
CA ALA A 6 8.64 -6.75 -5.86
C ALA A 6 8.86 -7.97 -6.76
N GLU A 7 9.34 -7.76 -8.00
CA GLU A 7 9.48 -8.74 -9.09
C GLU A 7 8.17 -9.39 -9.56
N SER A 8 7.17 -9.52 -8.68
CA SER A 8 5.86 -10.10 -8.95
C SER A 8 4.86 -9.71 -7.85
N ALA A 9 3.56 -9.85 -8.13
CA ALA A 9 2.50 -9.58 -7.16
C ALA A 9 2.66 -10.35 -5.82
N PRO A 10 3.02 -11.65 -5.79
CA PRO A 10 3.31 -12.35 -4.53
C PRO A 10 4.53 -11.83 -3.76
N GLY A 11 5.46 -11.14 -4.43
CA GLY A 11 6.65 -10.57 -3.80
C GLY A 11 6.34 -9.35 -2.91
N ILE A 12 5.25 -8.63 -3.20
CA ILE A 12 4.83 -7.43 -2.48
C ILE A 12 4.57 -7.76 -1.01
N GLU A 13 3.79 -8.81 -0.75
CA GLU A 13 3.48 -9.26 0.61
C GLU A 13 4.75 -9.61 1.39
N LYS A 14 5.70 -10.30 0.75
CA LYS A 14 6.97 -10.67 1.38
C LYS A 14 7.79 -9.43 1.75
N LEU A 15 7.86 -8.44 0.87
CA LEU A 15 8.56 -7.19 1.14
C LEU A 15 7.92 -6.40 2.28
N LEU A 16 6.59 -6.28 2.27
CA LEU A 16 5.86 -5.60 3.34
C LEU A 16 5.99 -6.32 4.69
N ALA A 17 5.93 -7.66 4.69
CA ALA A 17 6.13 -8.45 5.89
C ALA A 17 7.57 -8.33 6.41
N ALA A 18 8.58 -8.35 5.53
CA ALA A 18 9.98 -8.18 5.91
C ALA A 18 10.31 -6.75 6.36
N SER A 19 9.57 -5.75 5.89
CA SER A 19 9.73 -4.34 6.30
C SER A 19 9.21 -4.07 7.71
N ARG A 20 8.37 -4.96 8.27
CA ARG A 20 7.98 -4.94 9.67
C ARG A 20 9.09 -5.56 10.51
N TRP A 21 9.91 -4.75 11.15
CA TRP A 21 10.93 -5.29 12.05
C TRP A 21 10.39 -5.38 13.48
N GLY A 22 10.02 -6.59 13.90
CA GLY A 22 9.42 -6.82 15.22
C GLY A 22 8.06 -6.11 15.36
N ASP A 23 7.95 -5.21 16.34
CA ASP A 23 6.75 -4.39 16.57
C ASP A 23 6.76 -3.07 15.77
N GLU A 24 7.79 -2.82 14.95
CA GLU A 24 7.89 -1.60 14.16
C GLU A 24 6.91 -1.64 12.98
N LYS A 25 6.18 -0.53 12.83
CA LYS A 25 5.27 -0.35 11.70
C LYS A 25 6.07 -0.18 10.42
N ASN A 26 5.45 -0.54 9.30
CA ASN A 26 5.99 -0.19 8.00
C ASN A 26 6.20 1.33 7.93
N PRO A 27 7.33 1.79 7.38
CA PRO A 27 7.51 3.21 7.08
C PRO A 27 6.41 3.67 6.11
N ALA A 28 6.23 4.98 5.93
CA ALA A 28 5.36 5.53 4.90
C ALA A 28 5.61 4.85 3.55
N THR A 29 4.64 4.03 3.16
CA THR A 29 4.73 3.13 2.01
C THR A 29 3.48 3.31 1.16
N VAL A 30 3.67 3.25 -0.15
CA VAL A 30 2.61 3.15 -1.15
C VAL A 30 2.94 1.96 -2.02
N VAL A 31 1.94 1.14 -2.31
CA VAL A 31 2.08 -0.05 -3.16
C VAL A 31 1.38 0.24 -4.48
N VAL A 32 2.06 -0.03 -5.59
CA VAL A 32 1.46 0.01 -6.93
C VAL A 32 1.26 -1.41 -7.41
N VAL A 33 0.04 -1.72 -7.86
CA VAL A 33 -0.31 -3.01 -8.46
C VAL A 33 -0.89 -2.80 -9.86
N ASP A 34 -0.73 -3.82 -10.70
CA ASP A 34 -1.43 -3.90 -11.97
C ASP A 34 -2.95 -4.00 -11.71
N ASN A 35 -3.73 -3.56 -12.69
CA ASN A 35 -5.19 -3.61 -12.71
C ASN A 35 -5.67 -4.93 -13.33
N ASP A 36 -5.15 -6.05 -12.84
CA ASP A 36 -5.51 -7.40 -13.25
C ASP A 36 -5.92 -8.26 -12.03
N ASP A 37 -6.34 -9.50 -12.28
CA ASP A 37 -6.76 -10.43 -11.20
C ASP A 37 -5.63 -10.67 -10.18
N ALA A 38 -4.37 -10.67 -10.63
CA ALA A 38 -3.23 -10.91 -9.76
C ALA A 38 -2.95 -9.70 -8.85
N GLY A 39 -3.07 -8.48 -9.37
CA GLY A 39 -2.96 -7.24 -8.65
C GLY A 39 -4.10 -7.06 -7.65
N GLU A 40 -5.33 -7.33 -8.04
CA GLU A 40 -6.51 -7.27 -7.16
C GLU A 40 -6.44 -8.33 -6.04
N PHE A 41 -5.99 -9.55 -6.38
CA PHE A 41 -5.74 -10.59 -5.38
C PHE A 41 -4.63 -10.17 -4.40
N CYS A 42 -3.55 -9.55 -4.90
CA CYS A 42 -2.48 -9.02 -4.06
C CYS A 42 -3.00 -7.92 -3.12
N ARG A 43 -3.76 -6.95 -3.65
CA ARG A 43 -4.40 -5.88 -2.88
C ARG A 43 -5.20 -6.46 -1.71
N LYS A 44 -6.13 -7.38 -1.98
CA LYS A 44 -6.96 -8.03 -0.95
C LYS A 44 -6.15 -8.73 0.14
N ARG A 45 -5.01 -9.34 -0.23
CA ARG A 45 -4.13 -10.03 0.71
C ARG A 45 -3.38 -9.07 1.62
N ILE A 46 -2.73 -8.05 1.04
CA ILE A 46 -1.90 -7.12 1.79
C ILE A 46 -2.72 -6.13 2.64
N THR A 47 -4.00 -5.93 2.31
CA THR A 47 -4.93 -5.09 3.07
C THR A 47 -5.75 -5.85 4.11
N GLY A 48 -5.57 -7.17 4.23
CA GLY A 48 -6.29 -7.99 5.20
C GLY A 48 -7.79 -8.15 4.91
N ILE A 49 -8.25 -7.79 3.70
CA ILE A 49 -9.64 -8.03 3.25
C ILE A 49 -9.89 -9.54 3.10
N GLU A 50 -8.88 -10.29 2.67
CA GLU A 50 -8.95 -11.75 2.63
C GLU A 50 -9.02 -12.33 4.07
N ARG A 51 -9.94 -13.29 4.29
CA ARG A 51 -10.09 -13.94 5.61
C ARG A 51 -8.77 -14.56 6.06
N HIS A 52 -8.48 -14.41 7.36
CA HIS A 52 -7.28 -14.98 8.01
C HIS A 52 -5.95 -14.39 7.53
N ARG A 53 -5.95 -13.19 6.95
CA ARG A 53 -4.74 -12.43 6.62
C ARG A 53 -4.61 -11.22 7.52
N ASP A 54 -3.37 -10.95 7.94
CA ASP A 54 -3.04 -9.73 8.66
C ASP A 54 -3.02 -8.54 7.69
N GLU A 55 -3.56 -7.40 8.12
CA GLU A 55 -3.38 -6.14 7.39
C GLU A 55 -1.89 -5.77 7.41
N LEU A 56 -1.24 -5.76 6.24
CA LEU A 56 0.14 -5.36 6.06
C LEU A 56 0.28 -3.86 5.75
N ILE A 57 -0.66 -3.34 4.98
CA ILE A 57 -0.78 -1.94 4.59
C ILE A 57 -2.27 -1.58 4.49
N LYS A 58 -2.61 -0.33 4.77
CA LYS A 58 -3.98 0.13 4.57
C LYS A 58 -4.32 0.21 3.10
N ASP A 59 -5.56 -0.14 2.74
CA ASP A 59 -6.06 -0.10 1.37
C ASP A 59 -5.92 1.28 0.72
N GLU A 60 -6.07 2.36 1.49
CA GLU A 60 -5.91 3.74 1.00
C GLU A 60 -4.52 4.05 0.41
N PHE A 61 -3.50 3.25 0.74
CA PHE A 61 -2.12 3.37 0.23
C PHE A 61 -1.75 2.29 -0.80
N VAL A 62 -2.71 1.49 -1.25
CA VAL A 62 -2.56 0.62 -2.42
C VAL A 62 -3.20 1.33 -3.60
N VAL A 63 -2.45 1.42 -4.70
CA VAL A 63 -2.84 2.14 -5.91
C VAL A 63 -2.81 1.16 -7.07
N THR A 64 -3.92 1.05 -7.80
CA THR A 64 -3.91 0.33 -9.07
C THR A 64 -3.42 1.27 -10.17
N ILE A 65 -2.80 0.72 -11.22
CA ILE A 65 -2.34 1.55 -12.33
C ILE A 65 -3.49 2.36 -12.99
N SER A 66 -4.71 1.81 -13.02
CA SER A 66 -5.92 2.46 -13.52
C SER A 66 -6.40 3.64 -12.67
N GLU A 67 -6.03 3.71 -11.38
CA GLU A 67 -6.34 4.86 -10.52
C GLU A 67 -5.46 6.08 -10.85
N THR A 68 -4.40 5.89 -11.64
CA THR A 68 -3.40 6.94 -11.92
C THR A 68 -3.53 7.60 -13.28
N HIS A 69 -4.17 6.90 -14.21
CA HIS A 69 -4.50 7.39 -15.54
C HIS A 69 -5.70 6.63 -16.09
N GLU A 70 -6.55 7.34 -16.82
CA GLU A 70 -7.71 6.76 -17.47
C GLU A 70 -7.27 5.97 -18.71
N ALA A 71 -8.03 4.92 -19.02
CA ALA A 71 -7.89 4.23 -20.30
C ALA A 71 -8.29 5.18 -21.44
N ASP A 72 -7.56 5.11 -22.55
CA ASP A 72 -7.94 5.84 -23.76
C ASP A 72 -8.83 4.93 -24.63
N ASP A 73 -9.61 5.52 -25.55
CA ASP A 73 -10.50 4.77 -26.46
C ASP A 73 -9.81 3.62 -27.21
N ASN A 74 -8.49 3.73 -27.39
CA ASN A 74 -7.67 2.78 -28.15
C ASN A 74 -6.80 1.87 -27.27
N GLN A 75 -6.83 1.98 -25.94
CA GLN A 75 -5.91 1.23 -25.08
C GLN A 75 -6.46 1.05 -23.66
N GLN A 76 -6.53 -0.21 -23.21
CA GLN A 76 -6.84 -0.51 -21.81
C GLN A 76 -5.63 -0.28 -20.89
N CYS A 77 -5.93 0.14 -19.66
CA CYS A 77 -4.95 0.27 -18.59
C CYS A 77 -5.02 -0.93 -17.65
N VAL A 78 -4.21 -1.95 -17.95
CA VAL A 78 -4.18 -3.22 -17.20
C VAL A 78 -2.87 -3.34 -16.43
N THR A 79 -1.76 -3.01 -17.07
CA THR A 79 -0.40 -3.19 -16.57
C THR A 79 0.36 -1.88 -16.54
N THR A 80 1.45 -1.79 -15.78
CA THR A 80 2.32 -0.59 -15.79
C THR A 80 2.85 -0.21 -17.18
N GLU A 81 3.03 -1.19 -18.08
CA GLU A 81 3.44 -0.97 -19.46
C GLU A 81 2.41 -0.17 -20.27
N ASP A 82 1.14 -0.17 -19.85
CA ASP A 82 0.07 0.58 -20.49
C ASP A 82 0.17 2.10 -20.27
N LEU A 83 1.11 2.57 -19.44
CA LEU A 83 1.53 3.97 -19.45
C LEU A 83 2.13 4.39 -20.80
N VAL A 84 2.65 3.45 -21.58
CA VAL A 84 3.15 3.72 -22.94
C VAL A 84 1.98 3.71 -23.93
N PRO A 85 1.87 4.72 -24.81
CA PRO A 85 0.87 4.69 -25.87
C PRO A 85 1.10 3.55 -26.86
N ALA A 86 0.04 2.87 -27.26
CA ALA A 86 0.08 1.75 -28.20
C ALA A 86 0.91 2.00 -29.47
N PRO A 87 0.83 3.16 -30.16
CA PRO A 87 1.64 3.40 -31.34
C PRO A 87 3.15 3.41 -31.07
N LEU A 88 3.56 3.98 -29.94
CA LEU A 88 4.97 4.02 -29.52
C LEU A 88 5.46 2.63 -29.08
N TYR A 89 4.64 1.93 -28.30
CA TYR A 89 4.96 0.57 -27.84
C TYR A 89 5.08 -0.39 -29.03
N GLY A 90 4.14 -0.32 -29.97
CA GLY A 90 4.16 -1.10 -31.20
C GLY A 90 5.40 -0.89 -32.04
N LYS A 91 5.82 0.37 -32.26
CA LYS A 91 7.10 0.66 -32.94
C LYS A 91 8.30 0.11 -32.16
N ALA A 92 8.26 0.14 -30.83
CA ALA A 92 9.31 -0.45 -29.98
C ALA A 92 9.36 -1.99 -30.10
N VAL A 93 8.22 -2.66 -30.20
CA VAL A 93 8.14 -4.11 -30.46
C VAL A 93 8.79 -4.46 -31.80
N CYS A 94 8.47 -3.72 -32.87
CA CYS A 94 9.11 -3.91 -34.17
C CYS A 94 10.63 -3.69 -34.09
N ALA A 95 11.09 -2.62 -33.45
CA ALA A 95 12.52 -2.33 -33.30
C ALA A 95 13.25 -3.40 -32.46
N TYR A 96 12.59 -3.93 -31.44
CA TYR A 96 13.11 -5.03 -30.62
C TYR A 96 13.24 -6.30 -31.46
N ALA A 97 12.18 -6.68 -32.20
CA ALA A 97 12.19 -7.84 -33.07
C ALA A 97 13.27 -7.74 -34.16
N GLU A 98 13.39 -6.58 -34.82
CA GLU A 98 14.43 -6.32 -35.83
C GLU A 98 15.85 -6.49 -35.28
N ARG A 99 16.09 -6.01 -34.04
CA ARG A 99 17.42 -6.08 -33.42
C ARG A 99 17.80 -7.49 -32.98
N TRP A 100 16.88 -8.21 -32.35
CA TRP A 100 17.18 -9.46 -31.65
C TRP A 100 16.79 -10.72 -32.43
N PHE A 101 15.86 -10.60 -33.38
CA PHE A 101 15.36 -11.68 -34.23
C PHE A 101 15.28 -11.21 -35.69
N PRO A 102 16.41 -10.76 -36.27
CA PRO A 102 16.41 -10.10 -37.58
C PRO A 102 15.87 -11.00 -38.71
N ASP A 103 16.19 -12.30 -38.68
CA ASP A 103 15.77 -13.24 -39.72
C ASP A 103 14.25 -13.50 -39.66
N GLU A 104 13.70 -13.75 -38.46
CA GLU A 104 12.27 -13.92 -38.25
C GLU A 104 11.49 -12.63 -38.50
N TYR A 105 12.03 -11.48 -38.07
CA TYR A 105 11.44 -10.17 -38.30
C TYR A 105 11.35 -9.87 -39.79
N GLU A 106 12.44 -9.99 -40.56
CA GLU A 106 12.40 -9.68 -42.00
C GLU A 106 11.47 -10.63 -42.76
N ALA A 107 11.35 -11.90 -42.35
CA ALA A 107 10.40 -12.85 -42.93
C ALA A 107 8.92 -12.50 -42.64
N LYS A 108 8.63 -11.78 -41.55
CA LYS A 108 7.26 -11.49 -41.05
C LYS A 108 6.96 -10.02 -40.80
N LYS A 109 7.78 -9.13 -41.35
CA LYS A 109 7.74 -7.69 -41.09
C LYS A 109 6.39 -7.06 -41.41
N ALA A 110 5.84 -7.40 -42.56
CA ALA A 110 4.57 -6.85 -43.03
C ALA A 110 3.41 -7.32 -42.14
N GLU A 111 3.35 -8.61 -41.81
CA GLU A 111 2.31 -9.17 -40.95
C GLU A 111 2.39 -8.64 -39.52
N LEU A 112 3.61 -8.58 -38.94
CA LEU A 112 3.84 -8.03 -37.61
C LEU A 112 3.42 -6.56 -37.53
N THR A 113 3.85 -5.74 -38.50
CA THR A 113 3.52 -4.31 -38.53
C THR A 113 2.03 -4.10 -38.72
N ALA A 114 1.37 -4.91 -39.57
CA ALA A 114 -0.07 -4.83 -39.76
C ALA A 114 -0.86 -5.24 -38.51
N ALA A 115 -0.42 -6.27 -37.78
CA ALA A 115 -1.05 -6.70 -36.54
C ALA A 115 -0.94 -5.63 -35.44
N ILE A 116 0.24 -5.02 -35.29
CA ILE A 116 0.50 -3.95 -34.33
C ILE A 116 -0.23 -2.65 -34.71
N GLY A 117 -0.38 -2.37 -36.01
CA GLY A 117 -1.06 -1.18 -36.51
C GLY A 117 -2.60 -1.30 -36.52
N ASN A 118 -3.16 -2.44 -36.11
CA ASN A 118 -4.60 -2.61 -35.97
C ASN A 118 -5.12 -1.77 -34.78
N ASN A 119 -6.29 -1.14 -34.93
CA ASN A 119 -6.95 -0.38 -33.86
C ASN A 119 -7.34 -1.26 -32.65
N GLU A 120 -7.37 -2.58 -32.82
CA GLU A 120 -7.59 -3.54 -31.74
C GLU A 120 -6.34 -3.78 -30.87
N TYR A 121 -5.14 -3.39 -31.34
CA TYR A 121 -3.91 -3.55 -30.58
C TYR A 121 -3.86 -2.58 -29.38
N GLY A 122 -3.73 -3.14 -28.18
CA GLY A 122 -3.81 -2.43 -26.90
C GLY A 122 -5.17 -2.57 -26.21
N GLN A 123 -6.18 -3.15 -26.87
CA GLN A 123 -7.52 -3.32 -26.28
C GLN A 123 -7.57 -4.38 -25.18
N ASN A 124 -6.62 -5.32 -25.13
CA ASN A 124 -6.50 -6.26 -23.99
C ASN A 124 -5.33 -5.91 -23.06
N GLY A 125 -4.75 -4.71 -23.23
CA GLY A 125 -3.47 -4.32 -22.62
C GLY A 125 -2.28 -4.72 -23.49
N LEU A 126 -1.27 -3.86 -23.53
CA LEU A 126 -0.14 -3.97 -24.45
C LEU A 126 0.67 -5.24 -24.27
N VAL A 127 0.84 -5.69 -23.02
CA VAL A 127 1.60 -6.91 -22.71
C VAL A 127 0.91 -8.15 -23.30
N ALA A 128 -0.41 -8.25 -23.15
CA ALA A 128 -1.18 -9.41 -23.61
C ALA A 128 -1.14 -9.49 -25.14
N ASP A 129 -1.49 -8.38 -25.80
CA ASP A 129 -1.53 -8.31 -27.26
C ASP A 129 -0.14 -8.51 -27.87
N THR A 130 0.91 -7.93 -27.27
CA THR A 130 2.29 -8.14 -27.75
C THR A 130 2.73 -9.59 -27.61
N LYS A 131 2.37 -10.26 -26.52
CA LYS A 131 2.72 -11.67 -26.31
C LYS A 131 2.05 -12.57 -27.37
N GLU A 132 0.80 -12.29 -27.70
CA GLU A 132 0.08 -13.01 -28.75
C GLU A 132 0.73 -12.78 -30.12
N VAL A 133 0.91 -11.52 -30.51
CA VAL A 133 1.47 -11.13 -31.81
C VAL A 133 2.91 -11.65 -31.97
N MET A 134 3.77 -11.47 -30.97
CA MET A 134 5.14 -11.99 -31.00
C MET A 134 5.15 -13.53 -31.03
N GLY A 135 4.28 -14.19 -30.27
CA GLY A 135 4.15 -15.65 -30.28
C GLY A 135 3.72 -16.20 -31.65
N GLN A 136 2.90 -15.46 -32.38
CA GLN A 136 2.45 -15.85 -33.72
C GLN A 136 3.52 -15.66 -34.79
N TYR A 137 4.24 -14.54 -34.77
CA TYR A 137 5.10 -14.14 -35.89
C TYR A 137 6.61 -14.32 -35.65
N ILE A 138 7.09 -14.17 -34.42
CA ILE A 138 8.52 -14.18 -34.09
C ILE A 138 8.91 -15.40 -33.26
N HIS A 139 8.00 -15.89 -32.42
CA HIS A 139 8.25 -16.94 -31.42
C HIS A 139 7.25 -18.11 -31.50
N PRO A 140 6.99 -18.70 -32.68
CA PRO A 140 6.08 -19.85 -32.77
C PRO A 140 6.58 -21.00 -31.88
N GLY A 141 5.84 -21.28 -30.81
CA GLY A 141 6.17 -22.33 -29.84
C GLY A 141 7.21 -21.96 -28.76
N ARG A 142 7.65 -20.70 -28.67
CA ARG A 142 8.47 -20.21 -27.55
C ARG A 142 7.62 -19.35 -26.61
N ASN A 143 7.59 -19.74 -25.33
CA ASN A 143 7.03 -18.93 -24.28
C ASN A 143 8.07 -17.91 -23.82
N GLY A 144 8.14 -16.76 -24.48
CA GLY A 144 9.05 -15.70 -24.06
C GLY A 144 8.72 -14.38 -24.72
N TYR A 145 8.19 -13.45 -23.92
CA TYR A 145 8.09 -12.05 -24.28
C TYR A 145 9.01 -11.27 -23.34
N ASP A 146 10.07 -10.67 -23.87
CA ASP A 146 10.98 -9.83 -23.08
C ASP A 146 10.42 -8.40 -22.98
N LYS A 147 9.62 -8.19 -21.94
CA LYS A 147 9.07 -6.89 -21.56
C LYS A 147 10.16 -5.82 -21.43
N MET A 148 11.25 -6.16 -20.74
CA MET A 148 12.33 -5.19 -20.46
C MET A 148 13.06 -4.79 -21.73
N GLY A 149 13.30 -5.75 -22.63
CA GLY A 149 13.85 -5.51 -23.95
C GLY A 149 13.01 -4.52 -24.78
N VAL A 150 11.68 -4.67 -24.78
CA VAL A 150 10.78 -3.73 -25.47
C VAL A 150 10.76 -2.36 -24.80
N LEU A 151 10.71 -2.29 -23.47
CA LEU A 151 10.73 -1.01 -22.75
C LEU A 151 12.03 -0.23 -22.99
N HIS A 152 13.17 -0.92 -23.15
CA HIS A 152 14.42 -0.28 -23.56
C HIS A 152 14.30 0.37 -24.95
N GLU A 153 13.62 -0.28 -25.90
CA GLU A 153 13.36 0.29 -27.21
C GLU A 153 12.38 1.47 -27.16
N VAL A 154 11.37 1.44 -26.27
CA VAL A 154 10.48 2.59 -26.01
C VAL A 154 11.31 3.81 -25.59
N ILE A 155 12.20 3.65 -24.61
CA ILE A 155 13.07 4.73 -24.12
C ILE A 155 13.97 5.25 -25.24
N ARG A 156 14.56 4.34 -26.03
CA ARG A 156 15.43 4.72 -27.15
C ARG A 156 14.66 5.55 -28.18
N LEU A 157 13.48 5.10 -28.59
CA LEU A 157 12.62 5.80 -29.56
C LEU A 157 12.17 7.15 -29.04
N ALA A 158 11.73 7.23 -27.78
CA ALA A 158 11.31 8.47 -27.14
C ALA A 158 12.46 9.48 -27.04
N ALA A 159 13.67 9.02 -26.71
CA ALA A 159 14.86 9.87 -26.63
C ALA A 159 15.34 10.37 -28.00
N SER A 160 15.09 9.62 -29.07
CA SER A 160 15.44 10.01 -30.45
C SER A 160 14.36 10.80 -31.17
N SER A 161 13.18 10.96 -30.56
CA SER A 161 12.06 11.68 -31.18
C SER A 161 12.32 13.19 -31.13
N ASN A 162 12.21 13.84 -32.28
CA ASN A 162 12.20 15.29 -32.43
C ASN A 162 10.77 15.77 -32.72
N ALA A 163 10.51 17.08 -32.63
CA ALA A 163 9.18 17.67 -32.85
C ALA A 163 8.57 17.43 -34.25
N GLU A 164 9.36 16.97 -35.22
CA GLU A 164 8.91 16.61 -36.58
C GLU A 164 8.70 15.09 -36.76
N SER A 165 8.86 14.30 -35.70
CA SER A 165 8.69 12.85 -35.72
C SER A 165 7.21 12.47 -35.72
N GLU A 166 6.84 11.43 -36.48
CA GLU A 166 5.52 10.79 -36.39
C GLU A 166 5.16 10.30 -34.99
N LEU A 167 6.15 10.17 -34.09
CA LEU A 167 5.96 9.72 -32.72
C LEU A 167 5.81 10.86 -31.70
N ASP A 168 5.93 12.13 -32.11
CA ASP A 168 5.97 13.25 -31.16
C ASP A 168 4.73 13.28 -30.26
N GLU A 169 3.53 13.10 -30.84
CA GLU A 169 2.27 13.02 -30.09
C GLU A 169 2.25 11.87 -29.08
N SER A 170 2.78 10.70 -29.46
CA SER A 170 2.85 9.54 -28.55
C SER A 170 3.89 9.73 -27.44
N VAL A 171 5.00 10.42 -27.72
CA VAL A 171 6.01 10.75 -26.71
C VAL A 171 5.48 11.79 -25.73
N GLU A 172 4.74 12.79 -26.21
CA GLU A 172 4.06 13.77 -25.36
C GLU A 172 2.98 13.11 -24.50
N LEU A 173 2.18 12.21 -25.07
CA LEU A 173 1.18 11.45 -24.31
C LEU A 173 1.83 10.57 -23.23
N LEU A 174 2.93 9.87 -23.54
CA LEU A 174 3.71 9.12 -22.55
C LEU A 174 4.18 10.03 -21.41
N ARG A 175 4.71 11.21 -21.72
CA ARG A 175 5.15 12.20 -20.73
C ARG A 175 4.00 12.62 -19.82
N ASN A 176 2.84 12.91 -20.38
CA ASN A 176 1.65 13.29 -19.63
C ASN A 176 1.14 12.17 -18.71
N ARG A 177 1.08 10.93 -19.22
CA ARG A 177 0.72 9.74 -18.42
C ARG A 177 1.69 9.52 -17.26
N ILE A 178 3.01 9.60 -17.50
CA ILE A 178 4.03 9.49 -16.44
C ILE A 178 3.88 10.62 -15.42
N MET A 179 3.64 11.87 -15.84
CA MET A 179 3.45 12.98 -14.90
C MET A 179 2.20 12.80 -14.03
N SER A 180 1.10 12.30 -14.61
CA SER A 180 -0.12 11.97 -13.88
C SER A 180 0.16 10.87 -12.84
N PHE A 181 0.82 9.79 -13.28
CA PHE A 181 1.24 8.70 -12.40
C PHE A 181 2.09 9.20 -11.23
N CYS A 182 3.12 9.99 -11.49
CA CYS A 182 3.98 10.55 -10.44
C CYS A 182 3.21 11.49 -9.49
N ARG A 183 2.23 12.26 -9.99
CA ARG A 183 1.40 13.12 -9.14
C ARG A 183 0.52 12.29 -8.20
N ALA A 184 -0.17 11.28 -8.72
CA ALA A 184 -1.00 10.38 -7.93
C ALA A 184 -0.17 9.66 -6.84
N LEU A 185 1.02 9.16 -7.20
CA LEU A 185 1.93 8.56 -6.22
C LEU A 185 2.39 9.54 -5.16
N ARG A 186 2.73 10.78 -5.55
CA ARG A 186 3.16 11.81 -4.61
C ARG A 186 2.08 12.12 -3.57
N GLU A 187 0.84 12.31 -4.00
CA GLU A 187 -0.29 12.56 -3.10
C GLU A 187 -0.47 11.41 -2.10
N LYS A 188 -0.36 10.16 -2.58
CA LYS A 188 -0.45 8.96 -1.73
C LYS A 188 0.72 8.83 -0.76
N ILE A 189 1.93 9.17 -1.18
CA ILE A 189 3.12 9.17 -0.31
C ILE A 189 2.97 10.23 0.78
N GLU A 190 2.57 11.46 0.43
CA GLU A 190 2.35 12.54 1.39
C GLU A 190 1.26 12.16 2.42
N ALA A 191 0.17 11.53 1.97
CA ALA A 191 -0.87 11.01 2.85
C ALA A 191 -0.36 9.88 3.77
N SER A 192 0.47 8.97 3.26
CA SER A 192 1.08 7.87 4.01
C SER A 192 2.03 8.40 5.08
N GLU A 193 2.89 9.36 4.74
CA GLU A 193 3.77 10.05 5.69
C GLU A 193 2.98 10.78 6.78
N GLN A 194 1.90 11.46 6.41
CA GLN A 194 1.05 12.15 7.39
C GLN A 194 0.38 11.14 8.34
N ALA A 195 -0.13 10.02 7.82
CA ALA A 195 -0.73 8.97 8.63
C ALA A 195 0.28 8.31 9.59
N GLU A 196 1.51 8.09 9.14
CA GLU A 196 2.61 7.60 9.97
C GLU A 196 2.94 8.61 11.08
N ARG A 197 3.17 9.89 10.75
CA ARG A 197 3.44 10.96 11.73
C ARG A 197 2.34 11.06 12.78
N ARG A 198 1.07 11.02 12.36
CA ARG A 198 -0.10 11.02 13.26
C ARG A 198 -0.06 9.84 14.23
N THR A 199 0.28 8.66 13.72
CA THR A 199 0.35 7.44 14.53
C THR A 199 1.49 7.51 15.55
N THR A 200 2.68 7.90 15.10
CA THR A 200 3.88 8.03 15.94
C THR A 200 3.68 9.11 17.01
N GLY A 201 3.13 10.28 16.64
CA GLY A 201 2.82 11.36 17.59
C GLY A 201 1.82 10.93 18.66
N LYS A 202 0.73 10.22 18.28
CA LYS A 202 -0.22 9.65 19.25
C LYS A 202 0.45 8.71 20.24
N GLN A 203 1.30 7.80 19.76
CA GLN A 203 2.01 6.85 20.62
C GLN A 203 3.00 7.57 21.55
N ALA A 204 3.71 8.59 21.06
CA ALA A 204 4.59 9.41 21.86
C ALA A 204 3.83 10.10 23.01
N ILE A 205 2.69 10.73 22.71
CA ILE A 205 1.79 11.34 23.70
C ILE A 205 1.34 10.33 24.76
N VAL A 206 0.84 9.16 24.34
CA VAL A 206 0.41 8.09 25.25
C VAL A 206 1.55 7.64 26.17
N ARG A 207 2.77 7.50 25.63
CA ARG A 207 3.96 7.13 26.38
C ARG A 207 4.32 8.21 27.40
N VAL A 208 4.35 9.48 27.00
CA VAL A 208 4.63 10.62 27.89
C VAL A 208 3.67 10.65 29.09
N VAL A 209 2.36 10.48 28.85
CA VAL A 209 1.37 10.45 29.94
C VAL A 209 1.56 9.21 30.82
N ARG A 210 1.81 8.03 30.23
CA ARG A 210 2.04 6.79 30.99
C ARG A 210 3.27 6.92 31.89
N ASP A 211 4.39 7.41 31.36
CA ASP A 211 5.63 7.60 32.10
C ASP A 211 5.45 8.59 33.26
N PHE A 212 4.63 9.63 33.05
CA PHE A 212 4.27 10.57 34.10
C PHE A 212 3.50 9.88 35.23
N PHE A 213 2.46 9.10 34.92
CA PHE A 213 1.69 8.38 35.95
C PHE A 213 2.48 7.31 36.69
N VAL A 214 3.51 6.72 36.07
CA VAL A 214 4.41 5.79 36.77
C VAL A 214 5.19 6.51 37.87
N LYS A 215 5.63 7.75 37.62
CA LYS A 215 6.39 8.57 38.58
C LYS A 215 5.50 9.24 39.63
N HIS A 216 4.29 9.61 39.25
CA HIS A 216 3.35 10.40 40.05
C HIS A 216 2.05 9.61 40.26
N LYS A 217 2.04 8.66 41.19
CA LYS A 217 0.87 7.78 41.42
C LYS A 217 -0.25 8.48 42.19
N GLU A 218 0.12 9.17 43.27
CA GLU A 218 -0.81 9.75 44.24
C GLU A 218 -0.77 11.28 44.30
N SER A 219 0.27 11.89 43.72
CA SER A 219 0.44 13.34 43.69
C SER A 219 1.52 13.75 42.68
N ALA A 220 1.46 15.01 42.25
CA ALA A 220 2.48 15.61 41.39
C ALA A 220 2.87 17.01 41.91
N GLY A 221 4.13 17.39 41.69
CA GLY A 221 4.54 18.78 41.84
C GLY A 221 3.91 19.64 40.73
N VAL A 222 3.52 20.86 41.05
CA VAL A 222 2.97 21.81 40.04
C VAL A 222 4.00 22.07 38.93
N TYR A 223 5.29 22.04 39.25
CA TYR A 223 6.38 22.14 38.28
C TYR A 223 6.47 20.92 37.35
N ASP A 224 6.36 19.70 37.89
CA ASP A 224 6.39 18.47 37.09
C ASP A 224 5.21 18.40 36.11
N LEU A 225 4.03 18.85 36.58
CA LEU A 225 2.84 18.95 35.75
C LEU A 225 3.03 19.96 34.60
N GLU A 226 3.62 21.13 34.88
CA GLU A 226 3.95 22.08 33.81
C GLU A 226 4.93 21.47 32.80
N LEU A 227 5.94 20.74 33.27
CA LEU A 227 6.97 20.14 32.44
C LEU A 227 6.39 19.06 31.51
N VAL A 228 5.49 18.21 32.01
CA VAL A 228 4.83 17.19 31.17
C VAL A 228 3.91 17.84 30.14
N LEU A 229 3.14 18.88 30.51
CA LEU A 229 2.27 19.59 29.57
C LEU A 229 3.07 20.26 28.45
N LYS A 230 4.18 20.93 28.77
CA LYS A 230 5.11 21.52 27.78
C LYS A 230 5.81 20.48 26.92
N ARG A 231 6.00 19.26 27.44
CA ARG A 231 6.51 18.15 26.63
C ARG A 231 5.43 17.67 25.67
N LEU A 232 4.19 17.51 26.14
CA LEU A 232 3.06 17.13 25.31
C LEU A 232 2.82 18.15 24.18
N GLU A 233 2.92 19.46 24.45
CA GLU A 233 2.82 20.50 23.39
C GLU A 233 3.82 20.26 22.26
N ARG A 234 5.06 19.87 22.57
CA ARG A 234 6.08 19.56 21.57
C ARG A 234 5.76 18.30 20.76
N GLU A 235 5.20 17.26 21.40
CA GLU A 235 4.78 16.06 20.69
C GLU A 235 3.55 16.33 19.78
N VAL A 236 2.72 17.31 20.14
CA VAL A 236 1.56 17.73 19.34
C VAL A 236 1.98 18.39 18.02
N GLU A 237 3.13 19.06 17.97
CA GLU A 237 3.67 19.63 16.72
C GLU A 237 3.83 18.56 15.63
N LEU A 238 4.11 17.31 16.01
CA LEU A 238 4.24 16.19 15.07
C LEU A 238 2.90 15.76 14.45
N LEU A 239 1.77 16.12 15.06
CA LEU A 239 0.43 15.81 14.56
C LEU A 239 -0.04 16.79 13.48
N GLY A 240 0.60 17.95 13.35
CA GLY A 240 0.17 19.02 12.44
C GLY A 240 -1.21 19.57 12.83
N ASP A 241 -2.02 19.91 11.83
CA ASP A 241 -3.34 20.55 12.02
C ASP A 241 -4.31 19.71 12.87
N ASP A 242 -4.24 18.38 12.76
CA ASP A 242 -5.03 17.45 13.58
C ASP A 242 -4.74 17.59 15.09
N GLY A 243 -3.58 18.15 15.45
CA GLY A 243 -3.16 18.37 16.83
C GLY A 243 -3.77 19.62 17.46
N GLU A 244 -4.41 20.51 16.69
CA GLU A 244 -4.92 21.78 17.18
C GLU A 244 -5.89 21.66 18.36
N PRO A 245 -6.89 20.74 18.37
CA PRO A 245 -7.78 20.57 19.52
C PRO A 245 -7.05 20.19 20.80
N LEU A 246 -6.04 19.31 20.69
CA LEU A 246 -5.20 18.93 21.83
C LEU A 246 -4.30 20.09 22.27
N ASN A 247 -3.70 20.82 21.34
CA ASN A 247 -2.88 22.00 21.66
C ASN A 247 -3.70 23.02 22.45
N ASN A 248 -4.92 23.32 22.00
CA ASN A 248 -5.83 24.21 22.72
C ASN A 248 -6.17 23.66 24.10
N TYR A 249 -6.46 22.37 24.22
CA TYR A 249 -6.71 21.73 25.52
C TYR A 249 -5.50 21.84 26.48
N LEU A 250 -4.29 21.60 25.98
CA LEU A 250 -3.05 21.68 26.76
C LEU A 250 -2.75 23.11 27.20
N ARG A 251 -3.03 24.12 26.37
CA ARG A 251 -2.91 25.54 26.74
C ARG A 251 -3.81 25.90 27.91
N HIS A 252 -5.07 25.47 27.90
CA HIS A 252 -5.98 25.67 29.03
C HIS A 252 -5.44 24.99 30.29
N CYS A 253 -4.92 23.76 30.18
CA CYS A 253 -4.27 23.09 31.31
C CYS A 253 -3.04 23.86 31.82
N LEU A 254 -2.23 24.43 30.93
CA LEU A 254 -1.07 25.24 31.32
C LEU A 254 -1.47 26.53 32.03
N ASP A 255 -2.57 27.17 31.62
CA ASP A 255 -3.11 28.35 32.29
C ASP A 255 -3.66 28.01 33.69
N ASP A 256 -4.29 26.86 33.86
CA ASP A 256 -4.68 26.35 35.18
C ASP A 256 -3.44 26.13 36.05
N VAL A 257 -2.38 25.51 35.52
CA VAL A 257 -1.11 25.31 36.25
C VAL A 257 -0.44 26.64 36.64
N ARG A 258 -0.49 27.66 35.77
CA ARG A 258 -0.01 29.01 36.09
C ARG A 258 -0.81 29.63 37.23
N SER A 259 -2.12 29.39 37.26
CA SER A 259 -3.00 29.86 38.35
C SER A 259 -2.66 29.19 39.67
N LEU A 260 -2.41 27.87 39.68
CA LEU A 260 -1.94 27.14 40.88
C LEU A 260 -0.60 27.70 41.39
N ARG A 261 0.33 28.01 40.47
CA ARG A 261 1.61 28.64 40.84
C ARG A 261 1.43 30.04 41.41
N ALA A 262 0.55 30.86 40.83
CA ALA A 262 0.26 32.20 41.34
C ALA A 262 -0.35 32.15 42.76
N ALA A 263 -1.08 31.08 43.08
CA ALA A 263 -1.58 30.78 44.42
C ALA A 263 -0.50 30.21 45.39
N ASN A 264 0.77 30.16 44.99
CA ASN A 264 1.89 29.54 45.72
C ASN A 264 1.69 28.05 46.04
N GLN A 265 0.83 27.36 45.28
CA GLN A 265 0.69 25.93 45.42
C GLN A 265 1.89 25.21 44.80
N GLN A 266 2.53 24.34 45.58
CA GLN A 266 3.71 23.58 45.12
C GLN A 266 3.37 22.15 44.69
N ARG A 267 2.29 21.59 45.24
CA ARG A 267 1.91 20.18 45.04
C ARG A 267 0.40 20.04 44.88
N ILE A 268 0.02 19.07 44.07
CA ILE A 268 -1.37 18.69 43.80
C ILE A 268 -1.58 17.30 44.40
N VAL A 269 -2.58 17.17 45.27
CA VAL A 269 -2.89 15.96 46.05
C VAL A 269 -4.41 15.71 46.05
N ASP A 270 -4.83 14.54 46.54
CA ASP A 270 -6.23 14.19 46.80
C ASP A 270 -7.18 14.46 45.62
N ASP A 271 -8.35 15.06 45.87
CA ASP A 271 -9.39 15.34 44.86
C ASP A 271 -8.87 16.16 43.67
N GLU A 272 -7.96 17.09 43.93
CA GLU A 272 -7.36 17.92 42.88
C GLU A 272 -6.46 17.07 41.98
N TRP A 273 -5.70 16.15 42.57
CA TRP A 273 -4.90 15.20 41.82
C TRP A 273 -5.77 14.26 40.98
N GLU A 274 -6.90 13.78 41.51
CA GLU A 274 -7.84 12.96 40.74
C GLU A 274 -8.41 13.70 39.52
N GLN A 275 -8.72 14.99 39.66
CA GLN A 275 -9.16 15.83 38.55
C GLN A 275 -8.06 15.95 37.48
N TRP A 276 -6.82 16.22 37.89
CA TRP A 276 -5.68 16.31 36.95
C TRP A 276 -5.38 14.98 36.28
N ARG A 277 -5.44 13.89 37.03
CA ARG A 277 -5.31 12.54 36.50
C ARG A 277 -6.39 12.25 35.47
N SER A 278 -7.65 12.60 35.72
CA SER A 278 -8.75 12.46 34.77
C SER A 278 -8.51 13.25 33.48
N ARG A 279 -7.99 14.48 33.58
CA ARG A 279 -7.64 15.33 32.42
C ARG A 279 -6.55 14.69 31.55
N LEU A 280 -5.44 14.28 32.15
CA LEU A 280 -4.34 13.61 31.45
C LEU A 280 -4.76 12.24 30.89
N GLU A 281 -5.65 11.53 31.58
CA GLU A 281 -6.20 10.27 31.12
C GLU A 281 -7.05 10.43 29.84
N ARG A 282 -7.78 11.55 29.68
CA ARG A 282 -8.47 11.88 28.43
C ARG A 282 -7.48 12.09 27.28
N VAL A 283 -6.38 12.80 27.53
CA VAL A 283 -5.29 12.97 26.56
C VAL A 283 -4.71 11.61 26.16
N ARG A 284 -4.50 10.71 27.13
CA ARG A 284 -4.00 9.36 26.87
C ARG A 284 -4.97 8.53 26.02
N LYS A 285 -6.27 8.55 26.35
CA LYS A 285 -7.28 7.73 25.67
C LYS A 285 -7.59 8.24 24.27
N ASN A 286 -7.64 9.55 24.09
CA ASN A 286 -7.96 10.17 22.81
C ASN A 286 -7.11 11.44 22.59
N PRO A 287 -5.84 11.30 22.13
CA PRO A 287 -4.96 12.43 21.89
C PRO A 287 -5.50 13.43 20.86
N LEU A 288 -6.37 13.06 19.93
CA LEU A 288 -6.88 14.00 18.92
C LEU A 288 -8.08 14.80 19.40
N ASN A 289 -8.83 14.29 20.38
CA ASN A 289 -10.00 14.97 20.90
C ASN A 289 -10.22 14.65 22.39
N PRO A 290 -9.41 15.24 23.28
CA PRO A 290 -9.51 15.00 24.73
C PRO A 290 -10.79 15.56 25.36
N VAL A 291 -11.55 16.40 24.65
CA VAL A 291 -12.77 17.06 25.15
C VAL A 291 -14.03 16.23 24.86
N GLY A 292 -14.06 15.47 23.76
CA GLY A 292 -15.26 14.75 23.28
C GLY A 292 -15.58 13.42 23.97
N SER A 293 -14.73 12.90 24.86
CA SER A 293 -14.85 11.52 25.37
C SER A 293 -15.70 11.35 26.64
N THR A 294 -16.57 12.28 27.01
CA THR A 294 -17.36 12.17 28.25
C THR A 294 -18.59 11.24 28.18
N ASN A 295 -18.92 10.62 27.04
CA ASN A 295 -20.13 9.78 26.90
C ASN A 295 -19.92 8.40 26.23
N SER A 296 -18.91 7.61 26.63
CA SER A 296 -18.85 6.19 26.21
C SER A 296 -18.25 5.29 27.29
N GLU A 297 -19.04 5.01 28.32
CA GLU A 297 -19.01 3.68 28.94
C GLU A 297 -19.70 2.72 27.96
N GLY A 298 -18.96 1.74 27.42
CA GLY A 298 -19.55 0.72 26.54
C GLY A 298 -18.55 0.04 25.62
N VAL A 299 -17.88 -1.00 26.15
CA VAL A 299 -17.25 -2.12 25.44
C VAL A 299 -16.03 -1.79 24.56
N VAL A 300 -14.85 -1.92 25.15
CA VAL A 300 -13.64 -2.36 24.44
C VAL A 300 -13.32 -3.76 24.95
N GLU A 301 -13.81 -4.79 24.26
CA GLU A 301 -13.25 -6.13 24.38
C GLU A 301 -11.85 -6.12 23.75
N GLY A 302 -10.86 -6.33 24.62
CA GLY A 302 -9.48 -6.53 24.22
C GLY A 302 -9.28 -7.93 23.66
N SER A 303 -8.81 -7.99 22.42
CA SER A 303 -8.09 -9.14 21.88
C SER A 303 -6.72 -9.23 22.57
N SER A 304 -6.67 -9.96 23.69
CA SER A 304 -5.44 -10.58 24.21
C SER A 304 -5.66 -12.08 24.23
N VAL A 305 -5.13 -12.78 23.24
CA VAL A 305 -5.06 -14.24 23.22
C VAL A 305 -3.80 -14.65 23.98
N GLU A 306 -3.95 -14.85 25.29
CA GLU A 306 -3.02 -15.65 26.08
C GLU A 306 -3.54 -17.08 26.10
N GLY A 307 -2.70 -18.01 25.66
CA GLY A 307 -3.05 -19.41 25.50
C GLY A 307 -3.27 -20.13 26.82
N THR A 308 -4.39 -20.83 26.92
CA THR A 308 -4.60 -21.86 27.94
C THR A 308 -4.84 -23.20 27.26
N ARG A 309 -3.82 -24.03 27.37
CA ARG A 309 -3.80 -25.47 27.12
C ARG A 309 -4.80 -26.15 28.06
N ASN A 310 -5.75 -26.91 27.54
CA ASN A 310 -6.33 -28.03 28.27
C ASN A 310 -6.85 -29.12 27.33
N GLU A 311 -6.22 -30.29 27.45
CA GLU A 311 -6.72 -31.57 26.97
C GLU A 311 -7.87 -32.03 27.86
N LYS A 312 -8.99 -32.48 27.27
CA LYS A 312 -9.42 -33.89 27.28
C LYS A 312 -10.84 -34.07 26.76
N GLU A 313 -10.92 -34.95 25.77
CA GLU A 313 -11.88 -36.04 25.56
C GLU A 313 -13.32 -35.90 26.08
N SER A 314 -14.29 -36.03 25.17
CA SER A 314 -15.30 -37.12 25.18
C SER A 314 -16.19 -37.08 23.93
N GLU A 315 -15.95 -38.05 23.05
CA GLU A 315 -16.85 -38.80 22.17
C GLU A 315 -18.32 -38.36 21.92
N SER A 316 -18.67 -38.28 20.63
CA SER A 316 -19.59 -39.21 19.91
C SER A 316 -20.70 -38.58 19.05
N ASN A 317 -20.66 -39.00 17.79
CA ASN A 317 -21.75 -39.44 16.91
C ASN A 317 -22.57 -38.46 16.03
N LEU A 318 -22.59 -38.88 14.74
CA LEU A 318 -23.63 -38.73 13.69
C LEU A 318 -23.65 -37.37 12.97
N THR A 319 -23.59 -37.22 11.64
CA THR A 319 -23.93 -38.07 10.47
C THR A 319 -23.12 -37.54 9.27
N SER A 320 -22.38 -38.37 8.51
CA SER A 320 -22.77 -38.91 7.20
C SER A 320 -23.65 -37.99 6.33
N GLU A 321 -23.07 -37.31 5.34
CA GLU A 321 -23.58 -37.20 3.97
C GLU A 321 -22.62 -36.36 3.09
N ALA A 322 -22.49 -36.75 1.82
CA ALA A 322 -21.81 -36.04 0.71
C ALA A 322 -20.26 -36.06 0.65
N LYS A 323 -19.69 -37.26 0.43
CA LYS A 323 -18.44 -37.42 -0.34
C LYS A 323 -18.67 -38.47 -1.44
N GLU A 324 -19.24 -38.03 -2.55
CA GLU A 324 -19.37 -38.84 -3.75
C GLU A 324 -19.38 -37.91 -4.98
N ALA A 325 -18.19 -37.57 -5.48
CA ALA A 325 -17.93 -37.21 -6.88
C ALA A 325 -16.44 -36.91 -7.05
N VAL A 326 -15.89 -37.40 -8.17
CA VAL A 326 -14.55 -37.13 -8.72
C VAL A 326 -13.43 -38.04 -8.19
N ASP A 327 -13.55 -39.33 -8.50
CA ASP A 327 -12.38 -40.17 -8.84
C ASP A 327 -12.82 -41.25 -9.84
N ALA A 328 -13.02 -40.84 -11.09
CA ALA A 328 -13.29 -41.75 -12.20
C ALA A 328 -12.87 -41.12 -13.54
N ASP A 329 -11.60 -40.73 -13.71
CA ASP A 329 -11.04 -40.64 -15.08
C ASP A 329 -9.50 -40.69 -15.16
N ARG A 330 -8.88 -41.75 -14.62
CA ARG A 330 -7.45 -42.00 -14.89
C ARG A 330 -7.09 -43.48 -14.94
N ALA A 331 -7.64 -44.19 -15.90
CA ALA A 331 -7.06 -45.46 -16.35
C ALA A 331 -7.52 -45.80 -17.78
N LYS A 332 -6.77 -45.36 -18.78
CA LYS A 332 -6.64 -46.03 -20.10
C LYS A 332 -5.52 -45.38 -20.92
N GLY A 333 -4.60 -46.21 -21.42
CA GLY A 333 -3.76 -45.85 -22.58
C GLY A 333 -2.25 -45.87 -22.35
N GLY A 334 -1.69 -47.03 -22.01
CA GLY A 334 -0.28 -47.33 -22.28
C GLY A 334 -0.09 -47.73 -23.74
N ALA A 335 0.96 -47.21 -24.39
CA ALA A 335 1.46 -47.72 -25.66
C ALA A 335 2.99 -47.56 -25.74
N THR A 336 3.65 -48.71 -25.60
CA THR A 336 4.90 -49.22 -26.22
C THR A 336 5.73 -48.33 -27.15
N ARG A 337 7.05 -48.32 -26.88
CA ARG A 337 8.15 -47.95 -27.78
C ARG A 337 8.78 -49.21 -28.42
N PRO A 338 9.23 -49.20 -29.69
CA PRO A 338 10.30 -50.07 -30.15
C PRO A 338 11.62 -49.30 -30.31
N LYS A 339 12.70 -50.10 -30.42
CA LYS A 339 14.12 -49.73 -30.44
C LYS A 339 14.54 -48.82 -31.58
#